data_AF-A0A7W0KTU8-F1
#
_entry.id   AF-A0A7W0KTU8-F1
#
_cell.length_a   1.000
_cell.length_b   1.000
_cell.length_c   1.000
_cell.angle_alpha   90.00
_cell.angle_beta   90.00
_cell.angle_gamma   90.00
#
_symmetry.space_group_name_H-M   'P 1'
#
loop_
_entity.id
_entity.type
_entity.pdbx_description
1 polymer ?
#
loop_
_entity_poly.entity_id
_entity_poly.type
_entity_poly.pdbx_seq_one_letter_code
_entity_poly.pdbx_strand_id
1 'polypeptide(L)'
;MVGLVYFAARKALRGRFGALAVLFGTIFVVGLLLVVTPAGSLVQQRLGGSGQSNEARSELYVDAWRGAVDSPLVGNGVPRATNYYENSPPVGTHGLLWYLMFIHGFVGLGLFVGWLAIEAFRSGQVRTPLGWWAHLSIVITVIQVPYYGLLPHVMVLGLAVGISHREGRTDARTGASPPSGH
;
A
#
# COMPACT_ATOMS: atom_id res chain seq x y z
N MET A 1 -7.33 16.99 6.44
CA MET A 1 -7.08 17.84 5.26
C MET A 1 -6.84 17.04 3.97
N VAL A 2 -5.96 16.02 3.98
CA VAL A 2 -5.70 15.14 2.81
C VAL A 2 -6.94 14.45 2.24
N GLY A 3 -7.86 13.97 3.11
CA GLY A 3 -9.08 13.27 2.66
C GLY A 3 -10.07 14.14 1.87
N LEU A 4 -10.13 15.45 2.15
CA LEU A 4 -11.02 16.39 1.43
C LEU A 4 -10.44 16.77 0.06
N VAL A 5 -9.12 16.93 -0.02
CA VAL A 5 -8.41 17.18 -1.29
C VAL A 5 -8.51 15.96 -2.20
N TYR A 6 -8.37 14.76 -1.65
CA TYR A 6 -8.63 13.51 -2.38
C TYR A 6 -10.09 13.40 -2.82
N PHE A 7 -11.06 13.78 -1.97
CA PHE A 7 -12.48 13.78 -2.34
C PHE A 7 -12.78 14.70 -3.53
N ALA A 8 -12.22 15.91 -3.53
CA ALA A 8 -12.38 16.86 -4.62
C ALA A 8 -11.71 16.36 -5.92
N ALA A 9 -10.49 15.82 -5.83
CA ALA A 9 -9.78 15.24 -6.97
C ALA A 9 -10.50 13.99 -7.54
N ARG A 10 -11.06 13.15 -6.67
CA ARG A 10 -11.84 11.97 -7.05
C ARG A 10 -13.13 12.33 -7.78
N LYS A 11 -13.80 13.41 -7.37
CA LYS A 11 -15.00 13.91 -8.05
C LYS A 11 -14.66 14.45 -9.46
N ALA A 12 -13.43 14.94 -9.66
CA ALA A 12 -12.94 15.42 -10.96
C ALA A 12 -12.45 14.27 -11.87
N LEU A 13 -11.91 13.18 -11.31
CA LEU A 13 -11.38 12.01 -12.05
C LEU A 13 -12.46 11.00 -12.48
N ARG A 14 -13.72 11.45 -12.53
CA ARG A 14 -14.98 10.76 -12.85
C ARG A 14 -15.07 10.17 -14.28
N GLY A 15 -14.05 9.49 -14.80
CA GLY A 15 -14.22 8.83 -16.10
C GLY A 15 -13.10 8.03 -16.77
N ARG A 16 -11.88 7.88 -16.21
CA ARG A 16 -10.85 7.07 -16.91
C ARG A 16 -10.08 6.13 -16.00
N PHE A 17 -10.47 4.85 -16.09
CA PHE A 17 -9.87 3.64 -15.53
C PHE A 17 -8.37 3.46 -15.85
N GLY A 18 -7.82 4.24 -16.80
CA GLY A 18 -6.40 4.22 -17.15
C GLY A 18 -5.46 4.69 -16.04
N ALA A 19 -5.87 5.62 -15.17
CA ALA A 19 -4.98 6.17 -14.14
C ALA A 19 -4.52 5.14 -13.09
N LEU A 20 -5.34 4.13 -12.81
CA LEU A 20 -5.01 3.06 -11.85
C LEU A 20 -4.23 1.92 -12.48
N ALA A 21 -4.55 1.54 -13.72
CA ALA A 21 -3.71 0.62 -14.48
C ALA A 21 -2.31 1.21 -14.71
N VAL A 22 -2.22 2.52 -14.91
CA VAL A 22 -0.94 3.25 -14.98
C VAL A 22 -0.27 3.30 -13.60
N LEU A 23 -0.98 3.54 -12.50
CA LEU A 23 -0.37 3.53 -11.17
C LEU A 23 0.20 2.15 -10.82
N PHE A 24 -0.58 1.09 -11.01
CA PHE A 24 -0.12 -0.28 -10.80
C PHE A 24 0.98 -0.70 -11.77
N GLY A 25 0.83 -0.37 -13.05
CA GLY A 25 1.87 -0.59 -14.05
C GLY A 25 3.15 0.15 -13.68
N THR A 26 3.05 1.39 -13.18
CA THR A 26 4.21 2.19 -12.75
C THR A 26 4.86 1.58 -11.51
N ILE A 27 4.09 1.17 -10.49
CA ILE A 27 4.65 0.55 -9.29
C ILE A 27 5.31 -0.80 -9.64
N PHE A 28 4.67 -1.61 -10.49
CA PHE A 28 5.21 -2.88 -10.94
C PHE A 28 6.46 -2.70 -11.81
N VAL A 29 6.44 -1.75 -12.74
CA VAL A 29 7.59 -1.41 -13.60
C VAL A 29 8.71 -0.79 -12.77
N VAL A 30 8.43 0.08 -11.80
CA VAL A 30 9.44 0.60 -10.88
C VAL A 30 10.03 -0.52 -10.04
N GLY A 31 9.22 -1.43 -9.50
CA GLY A 31 9.71 -2.62 -8.80
C GLY A 31 10.59 -3.50 -9.68
N LEU A 32 10.15 -3.79 -10.91
CA LEU A 32 10.90 -4.57 -11.88
C LEU A 32 12.20 -3.87 -12.29
N LEU A 33 12.15 -2.56 -12.56
CA LEU A 33 13.32 -1.75 -12.92
C LEU A 33 14.31 -1.69 -11.76
N LEU A 34 13.86 -1.55 -10.51
CA LEU A 34 14.76 -1.56 -9.36
C LEU A 34 15.45 -2.90 -9.15
N VAL A 35 14.83 -4.02 -9.57
CA VAL A 35 15.46 -5.35 -9.58
C VAL A 35 16.42 -5.51 -10.77
N VAL A 36 16.09 -4.92 -11.94
CA VAL A 36 16.83 -5.13 -13.20
C VAL A 36 17.93 -4.07 -13.43
N THR A 37 17.88 -2.90 -12.80
CA THR A 37 18.84 -1.79 -13.01
C THR A 37 19.67 -1.46 -11.76
N PRO A 38 20.88 -0.87 -11.91
CA PRO A 38 21.77 -0.52 -10.79
C PRO A 38 21.26 0.60 -9.87
N ALA A 39 20.01 1.05 -10.02
CA ALA A 39 19.44 2.20 -9.32
C ALA A 39 19.40 2.08 -7.78
N GLY A 40 19.61 0.88 -7.23
CA GLY A 40 19.83 0.69 -5.79
C GLY A 40 21.05 1.47 -5.26
N SER A 41 22.07 1.70 -6.09
CA SER A 41 23.26 2.49 -5.70
C SER A 41 22.96 3.99 -5.59
N LEU A 42 22.00 4.51 -6.39
CA LEU A 42 21.59 5.91 -6.37
C LEU A 42 20.75 6.26 -5.14
N VAL A 43 19.98 5.28 -4.64
CA VAL A 43 19.27 5.41 -3.35
C VAL A 43 20.29 5.50 -2.21
N GLN A 44 21.33 4.64 -2.22
CA GLN A 44 22.45 4.69 -1.27
C GLN A 44 23.15 6.05 -1.26
N GLN A 45 23.36 6.66 -2.43
CA GLN A 45 24.06 7.95 -2.56
C GLN A 45 23.26 9.14 -2.03
N ARG A 46 21.92 9.07 -1.98
CA ARG A 46 21.07 10.16 -1.43
C ARG A 46 20.91 10.10 0.09
N LEU A 47 21.28 9.00 0.74
CA LEU A 47 21.04 8.78 2.16
C LEU A 47 22.21 9.26 3.05
N GLY A 48 23.43 9.40 2.52
CA GLY A 48 24.62 9.80 3.29
C GLY A 48 24.72 11.30 3.65
N GLY A 49 23.59 12.02 3.71
CA GLY A 49 23.56 13.48 3.87
C GLY A 49 22.91 14.01 5.15
N SER A 50 22.39 13.18 6.06
CA SER A 50 21.60 13.68 7.20
C SER A 50 21.80 12.91 8.51
N GLY A 51 22.38 13.61 9.50
CA GLY A 51 22.63 13.28 10.91
C GLY A 51 22.04 11.99 11.53
N GLN A 52 22.94 11.20 12.13
CA GLN A 52 22.83 10.03 13.04
C GLN A 52 21.47 9.30 13.22
N SER A 53 20.34 9.98 13.49
CA SER A 53 19.04 9.31 13.64
C SER A 53 18.34 9.00 12.31
N ASN A 54 18.54 9.83 11.28
CA ASN A 54 18.10 9.53 9.92
C ASN A 54 19.03 8.52 9.26
N GLU A 55 20.33 8.55 9.60
CA GLU A 55 21.34 7.57 9.17
C GLU A 55 20.92 6.16 9.59
N ALA A 56 20.57 5.93 10.86
CA ALA A 56 20.18 4.61 11.31
C ALA A 56 18.86 4.11 10.67
N ARG A 57 17.88 4.98 10.45
CA ARG A 57 16.63 4.61 9.73
C ARG A 57 16.88 4.32 8.26
N SER A 58 17.81 5.04 7.63
CA SER A 58 18.16 4.82 6.23
C SER A 58 18.92 3.51 6.03
N GLU A 59 19.80 3.16 6.97
CA GLU A 59 20.50 1.86 6.98
C GLU A 59 19.51 0.69 7.06
N LEU A 60 18.48 0.78 7.91
CA LEU A 60 17.41 -0.22 7.96
C LEU A 60 16.66 -0.39 6.62
N TYR A 61 16.44 0.70 5.87
CA TYR A 61 15.79 0.62 4.56
C TYR A 61 16.71 -0.01 3.52
N VAL A 62 18.01 0.30 3.57
CA VAL A 62 19.02 -0.29 2.69
C VAL A 62 19.13 -1.78 2.93
N ASP A 63 19.17 -2.23 4.18
CA ASP A 63 19.28 -3.65 4.51
C ASP A 63 18.00 -4.42 4.20
N ALA A 64 16.82 -3.79 4.39
CA ALA A 64 15.56 -4.37 3.95
C ALA A 64 15.52 -4.57 2.43
N TRP A 65 16.02 -3.58 1.69
CA TRP A 65 16.12 -3.66 0.23
C TRP A 65 17.10 -4.75 -0.22
N ARG A 66 18.32 -4.76 0.33
CA ARG A 66 19.35 -5.77 -0.01
C ARG A 66 18.87 -7.17 0.27
N GLY A 67 18.30 -7.41 1.46
CA GLY A 67 17.76 -8.72 1.80
C GLY A 67 16.60 -9.15 0.89
N ALA A 68 15.77 -8.21 0.42
CA ALA A 68 14.75 -8.51 -0.57
C ALA A 68 15.34 -8.88 -1.94
N VAL A 69 16.44 -8.25 -2.35
CA VAL A 69 17.15 -8.61 -3.60
C VAL A 69 17.83 -9.98 -3.48
N ASP A 70 18.35 -10.34 -2.31
CA ASP A 70 18.97 -11.65 -2.08
C ASP A 70 17.97 -12.81 -2.14
N SER A 71 16.71 -12.59 -1.73
CA SER A 71 15.61 -13.55 -1.85
C SER A 71 14.35 -12.89 -2.43
N PRO A 72 14.31 -12.65 -3.75
CA PRO A 72 13.33 -11.75 -4.37
C PRO A 72 11.92 -12.35 -4.48
N LEU A 73 11.81 -13.66 -4.61
CA LEU A 73 10.52 -14.32 -4.82
C LEU A 73 9.77 -14.54 -3.51
N VAL A 74 10.41 -15.24 -2.57
CA VAL A 74 9.77 -15.72 -1.33
C VAL A 74 10.19 -14.93 -0.09
N GLY A 75 11.23 -14.10 -0.18
CA GLY A 75 11.75 -13.34 0.95
C GLY A 75 12.61 -14.18 1.90
N ASN A 76 12.94 -13.58 3.04
CA ASN A 76 13.87 -14.14 4.03
C ASN A 76 13.19 -15.00 5.11
N GLY A 77 11.86 -15.09 5.11
CA GLY A 77 11.08 -15.92 6.03
C GLY A 77 10.99 -15.39 7.47
N VAL A 78 11.98 -14.66 7.96
CA VAL A 78 12.01 -14.07 9.31
C VAL A 78 12.71 -12.70 9.32
N PRO A 79 12.32 -11.79 10.24
CA PRO A 79 13.10 -10.57 10.50
C PRO A 79 14.53 -10.91 10.93
N ARG A 80 15.51 -10.07 10.59
CA ARG A 80 16.90 -10.21 11.02
C ARG A 80 17.30 -9.09 11.98
N ALA A 81 18.00 -9.44 13.06
CA ALA A 81 18.45 -8.48 14.05
C ALA A 81 19.52 -7.53 13.47
N THR A 82 19.56 -6.30 13.98
CA THR A 82 20.55 -5.26 13.64
C THR A 82 21.21 -4.74 14.91
N ASN A 83 22.37 -4.10 14.76
CA ASN A 83 23.15 -3.54 15.88
C ASN A 83 23.49 -2.04 15.66
N TYR A 84 22.65 -1.29 14.95
CA TYR A 84 22.92 0.13 14.64
C TYR A 84 22.90 1.02 15.89
N TYR A 85 22.04 0.68 16.85
CA TYR A 85 21.92 1.35 18.14
C TYR A 85 21.29 0.39 19.16
N GLU A 86 21.36 0.75 20.45
CA GLU A 86 20.77 -0.03 21.54
C GLU A 86 19.26 -0.23 21.30
N ASN A 87 18.79 -1.48 21.28
CA ASN A 87 17.42 -1.86 20.92
C ASN A 87 17.01 -1.48 19.48
N SER A 88 17.94 -1.46 18.53
CA SER A 88 17.58 -1.25 17.12
C SER A 88 16.58 -2.31 16.63
N PRO A 89 15.50 -1.90 15.94
CA PRO A 89 14.45 -2.82 15.53
C PRO A 89 14.98 -3.78 14.46
N PRO A 90 14.56 -5.05 14.45
CA PRO A 90 14.96 -5.97 13.38
C PRO A 90 14.55 -5.47 11.99
N VAL A 91 15.35 -5.78 10.96
CA VAL A 91 15.04 -5.47 9.57
C VAL A 91 13.68 -6.06 9.19
N GLY A 92 12.85 -5.25 8.52
CA GLY A 92 11.49 -5.62 8.13
C GLY A 92 10.42 -5.34 9.21
N THR A 93 10.75 -4.82 10.39
CA THR A 93 9.74 -4.53 11.44
C THR A 93 9.26 -3.07 11.47
N HIS A 94 9.86 -2.20 10.66
CA HIS A 94 9.67 -0.75 10.68
C HIS A 94 8.60 -0.26 9.68
N GLY A 95 7.62 -1.11 9.37
CA GLY A 95 6.49 -0.80 8.48
C GLY A 95 6.03 -2.03 7.72
N LEU A 96 4.73 -2.11 7.39
CA LEU A 96 4.18 -3.30 6.73
C LEU A 96 4.78 -3.52 5.33
N LEU A 97 5.05 -2.44 4.60
CA LEU A 97 5.71 -2.53 3.29
C LEU A 97 7.07 -3.25 3.40
N TRP A 98 7.90 -2.81 4.35
CA TRP A 98 9.23 -3.39 4.59
C TRP A 98 9.14 -4.83 5.08
N TYR A 99 8.16 -5.11 5.94
CA TYR A 99 7.87 -6.46 6.42
C TYR A 99 7.55 -7.42 5.26
N LEU A 100 6.59 -7.05 4.41
CA LEU A 100 6.18 -7.87 3.26
C LEU A 100 7.33 -8.04 2.27
N MET A 101 8.03 -6.96 1.95
CA MET A 101 9.16 -6.99 1.01
C MET A 101 10.30 -7.89 1.52
N PHE A 102 10.72 -7.72 2.78
CA PHE A 102 11.87 -8.44 3.32
C PHE A 102 11.55 -9.91 3.64
N ILE A 103 10.38 -10.18 4.22
CA ILE A 103 10.03 -11.51 4.72
C ILE A 103 9.36 -12.36 3.66
N HIS A 104 8.49 -11.76 2.83
CA HIS A 104 7.67 -12.46 1.82
C HIS A 104 8.11 -12.17 0.38
N GLY A 105 9.17 -11.39 0.19
CA GLY A 105 9.70 -11.03 -1.12
C GLY A 105 8.81 -10.05 -1.89
N PHE A 106 9.21 -9.77 -3.13
CA PHE A 106 8.46 -8.88 -4.01
C PHE A 106 7.13 -9.48 -4.46
N VAL A 107 7.01 -10.82 -4.51
CA VAL A 107 5.74 -11.48 -4.84
C VAL A 107 4.70 -11.25 -3.76
N GLY A 108 5.06 -11.50 -2.48
CA GLY A 108 4.16 -11.26 -1.36
C GLY A 108 3.75 -9.79 -1.25
N LEU A 109 4.71 -8.88 -1.39
CA LEU A 109 4.44 -7.44 -1.46
C LEU A 109 3.48 -7.09 -2.60
N GLY A 110 3.76 -7.59 -3.80
CA GLY A 110 2.99 -7.31 -5.01
C GLY A 110 1.55 -7.80 -4.90
N LEU A 111 1.34 -9.00 -4.36
CA LEU A 111 0.00 -9.55 -4.11
C LEU A 111 -0.79 -8.70 -3.11
N PHE A 112 -0.17 -8.30 -2.01
CA PHE A 112 -0.84 -7.47 -0.99
C PHE A 112 -1.18 -6.08 -1.52
N VAL A 113 -0.22 -5.38 -2.15
CA VAL A 113 -0.45 -4.05 -2.73
C VAL A 113 -1.45 -4.12 -3.87
N GLY A 114 -1.36 -5.17 -4.70
CA GLY A 114 -2.32 -5.56 -5.73
C GLY A 114 -3.74 -5.61 -5.20
N TRP A 115 -3.95 -6.46 -4.20
CA TRP A 115 -5.25 -6.59 -3.55
C TRP A 115 -5.72 -5.27 -2.92
N LEU A 116 -4.86 -4.59 -2.16
CA LEU A 116 -5.23 -3.37 -1.45
C LEU A 116 -5.69 -2.26 -2.41
N ALA A 117 -5.00 -2.07 -3.53
CA ALA A 117 -5.41 -1.04 -4.48
C ALA A 117 -6.55 -1.49 -5.41
N ILE A 118 -6.78 -2.79 -5.62
CA ILE A 118 -8.06 -3.29 -6.15
C ILE A 118 -9.21 -2.91 -5.20
N GLU A 119 -9.05 -3.11 -3.90
CA GLU A 119 -10.07 -2.77 -2.91
C GLU A 119 -10.30 -1.26 -2.79
N ALA A 120 -9.24 -0.46 -2.77
CA ALA A 120 -9.33 1.01 -2.79
C ALA A 120 -10.06 1.50 -4.04
N PHE A 121 -9.84 0.84 -5.18
CA PHE A 121 -10.53 1.15 -6.41
C PHE A 121 -12.01 0.80 -6.38
N ARG A 122 -12.33 -0.47 -6.07
CA ARG A 122 -13.70 -0.99 -6.05
C ARG A 122 -14.56 -0.24 -5.04
N SER A 123 -14.02 -0.01 -3.84
CA SER A 123 -14.73 0.69 -2.78
C SER A 123 -15.13 2.10 -3.16
N GLY A 124 -14.31 2.74 -3.97
CA GLY A 124 -14.58 4.07 -4.43
C GLY A 124 -15.58 4.16 -5.60
N GLN A 125 -16.08 3.05 -6.13
CA GLN A 125 -17.21 3.02 -7.07
C GLN A 125 -18.57 3.01 -6.35
N VAL A 126 -18.58 2.68 -5.05
CA VAL A 126 -19.78 2.61 -4.22
C VAL A 126 -20.27 4.04 -3.91
N ARG A 127 -21.57 4.27 -4.04
CA ARG A 127 -22.24 5.57 -3.97
C ARG A 127 -23.12 5.74 -2.72
N THR A 128 -23.19 4.75 -1.85
CA THR A 128 -23.86 4.91 -0.56
C THR A 128 -23.04 5.74 0.45
N PRO A 129 -23.70 6.39 1.42
CA PRO A 129 -23.01 7.10 2.50
C PRO A 129 -22.09 6.20 3.33
N LEU A 130 -22.50 4.95 3.60
CA LEU A 130 -21.69 4.00 4.35
C LEU A 130 -20.48 3.51 3.53
N GLY A 131 -20.68 3.30 2.22
CA GLY A 131 -19.60 2.97 1.28
C GLY A 131 -18.52 4.05 1.23
N TRP A 132 -18.92 5.33 1.37
CA TRP A 132 -17.98 6.45 1.44
C TRP A 132 -17.03 6.36 2.65
N TRP A 133 -17.57 6.10 3.84
CA TRP A 133 -16.77 5.95 5.06
C TRP A 133 -15.85 4.73 5.00
N ALA A 134 -16.36 3.62 4.47
CA ALA A 134 -15.56 2.42 4.22
C ALA A 134 -14.39 2.71 3.26
N HIS A 135 -14.65 3.42 2.17
CA HIS A 135 -13.63 3.82 1.21
C HIS A 135 -12.57 4.73 1.84
N LEU A 136 -12.97 5.70 2.67
CA LEU A 136 -12.03 6.59 3.37
C LEU A 136 -11.06 5.79 4.27
N SER A 137 -11.57 4.82 5.02
CA SER A 137 -10.75 3.93 5.85
C SER A 137 -9.71 3.16 5.03
N ILE A 138 -10.11 2.63 3.87
CA ILE A 138 -9.20 1.91 2.96
C ILE A 138 -8.10 2.84 2.42
N VAL A 139 -8.46 4.07 2.04
CA VAL A 139 -7.47 5.08 1.57
C VAL A 139 -6.47 5.44 2.66
N ILE A 140 -6.95 5.60 3.90
CA ILE A 140 -6.08 5.85 5.05
C ILE A 140 -5.08 4.69 5.21
N THR A 141 -5.52 3.44 5.04
CA THR A 141 -4.63 2.28 5.09
C THR A 141 -3.56 2.31 4.01
N VAL A 142 -3.90 2.67 2.76
CA VAL A 142 -2.91 2.82 1.68
C VAL A 142 -1.78 3.77 2.07
N ILE A 143 -2.09 4.87 2.76
CA ILE A 143 -1.11 5.85 3.21
C ILE A 143 -0.28 5.32 4.40
N GLN A 144 -0.86 4.48 5.26
CA GLN A 144 -0.18 3.96 6.45
C GLN A 144 0.80 2.82 6.15
N VAL A 145 0.52 1.97 5.15
CA VAL A 145 1.31 0.76 4.83
C VAL A 145 2.84 0.99 4.73
N PRO A 146 3.34 2.08 4.13
CA PRO A 146 4.79 2.32 4.05
C PRO A 146 5.46 2.60 5.41
N TYR A 147 4.70 3.10 6.38
CA TYR A 147 5.24 3.65 7.63
C TYR A 147 4.89 2.82 8.87
N TYR A 148 3.76 2.12 8.85
CA TYR A 148 3.21 1.43 10.02
C TYR A 148 2.96 -0.05 9.75
N GLY A 149 3.23 -0.87 10.77
CA GLY A 149 2.71 -2.24 10.81
C GLY A 149 1.21 -2.22 11.05
N LEU A 150 0.44 -2.98 10.26
CA LEU A 150 -1.02 -2.99 10.38
C LEU A 150 -1.57 -3.96 11.46
N LEU A 151 -0.75 -4.54 12.35
CA LEU A 151 -1.18 -5.68 13.17
C LEU A 151 -2.48 -5.48 14.00
N PRO A 152 -2.84 -4.28 14.51
CA PRO A 152 -4.19 -4.03 15.04
C PRO A 152 -5.20 -3.54 13.97
N HIS A 153 -4.70 -2.90 12.91
CA HIS A 153 -5.50 -2.20 11.89
C HIS A 153 -6.00 -3.11 10.77
N VAL A 154 -5.46 -4.33 10.62
CA VAL A 154 -5.90 -5.31 9.62
C VAL A 154 -7.38 -5.69 9.78
N MET A 155 -7.88 -5.74 11.01
CA MET A 155 -9.28 -6.03 11.29
C MET A 155 -10.20 -4.89 10.81
N VAL A 156 -9.78 -3.64 11.03
CA VAL A 156 -10.50 -2.45 10.57
C VAL A 156 -10.51 -2.37 9.04
N LEU A 157 -9.38 -2.69 8.40
CA LEU A 157 -9.29 -2.79 6.95
C LEU A 157 -10.27 -3.86 6.42
N GLY A 158 -10.26 -5.06 7.02
CA GLY A 158 -11.16 -6.15 6.63
C GLY A 158 -12.64 -5.78 6.76
N LEU A 159 -13.01 -5.11 7.87
CA LEU A 159 -14.36 -4.60 8.08
C LEU A 159 -14.75 -3.56 7.02
N ALA A 160 -13.88 -2.59 6.75
CA ALA A 160 -14.13 -1.57 5.74
C ALA A 160 -14.30 -2.17 4.34
N VAL A 161 -13.45 -3.11 3.95
CA VAL A 161 -13.58 -3.87 2.69
C VAL A 161 -14.90 -4.63 2.64
N GLY A 162 -15.27 -5.35 3.70
CA GLY A 162 -16.51 -6.11 3.77
C GLY A 162 -17.76 -5.23 3.66
N ILE A 163 -17.78 -4.10 4.37
CA ILE A 163 -18.85 -3.10 4.27
C ILE A 163 -18.94 -2.57 2.85
N SER A 164 -17.80 -2.22 2.24
CA SER A 164 -17.78 -1.72 0.87
C SER A 164 -18.37 -2.71 -0.13
N HIS A 165 -18.04 -3.99 -0.01
CA HIS A 165 -18.61 -5.04 -0.87
C HIS A 165 -20.11 -5.22 -0.66
N ARG A 166 -20.59 -5.15 0.60
CA ARG A 166 -22.02 -5.20 0.90
C ARG A 166 -22.75 -4.03 0.27
N GLU A 167 -22.25 -2.82 0.45
CA GLU A 167 -22.87 -1.59 -0.06
C GLU A 167 -22.87 -1.53 -1.59
N GLY A 168 -21.80 -1.99 -2.25
CA GLY A 168 -21.75 -2.07 -3.72
C GLY A 168 -22.83 -2.98 -4.32
N ARG A 169 -23.25 -4.04 -3.60
CA ARG A 169 -24.38 -4.88 -4.03
C ARG A 169 -25.72 -4.17 -3.86
N THR A 170 -25.88 -3.33 -2.83
CA THR A 170 -27.08 -2.54 -2.60
C THR A 170 -27.25 -1.48 -3.69
N ASP A 171 -26.20 -0.74 -4.02
CA ASP A 171 -26.20 0.27 -5.09
C ASP A 171 -26.54 -0.31 -6.46
N ALA A 172 -26.03 -1.50 -6.76
CA ALA A 172 -26.33 -2.18 -8.02
C ALA A 172 -27.81 -2.60 -8.11
N ARG A 173 -28.42 -3.02 -6.99
CA ARG A 173 -29.84 -3.40 -6.94
C ARG A 173 -30.76 -2.20 -7.11
N THR A 174 -30.49 -1.09 -6.45
CA THR A 174 -31.31 0.13 -6.55
C THR A 174 -31.23 0.76 -7.94
N GLY A 175 -30.09 0.65 -8.63
CA GLY A 175 -29.94 1.11 -10.01
C GLY A 175 -30.60 0.22 -11.07
N ALA A 176 -30.94 -1.03 -10.75
CA ALA A 176 -31.53 -2.00 -11.68
C ALA A 176 -33.07 -2.04 -11.64
N SER A 177 -33.71 -1.40 -10.66
CA SER A 177 -35.17 -1.32 -10.59
C SER A 177 -35.70 -0.43 -11.72
N PRO A 178 -36.61 -0.93 -12.59
CA PRO A 178 -37.24 -0.08 -13.60
C PRO A 178 -38.02 1.05 -12.91
N PRO A 179 -38.12 2.24 -13.53
CA PRO A 179 -38.95 3.30 -12.98
C PRO A 179 -40.39 2.79 -12.88
N SER A 180 -40.91 2.71 -11.67
CA SER A 180 -42.32 2.44 -11.43
C SER A 180 -43.12 3.58 -12.07
N GLY A 181 -43.71 3.28 -13.23
CA GLY A 181 -44.62 4.18 -13.91
C GLY A 181 -45.84 4.48 -13.03
N HIS A 182 -46.17 5.78 -12.99
CA HIS A 182 -47.41 6.46 -12.61
C HIS A 182 -48.51 5.64 -11.90
#